data_AF-A0A2I1HRZ1-F1
#
_entry.id   AF-A0A2I1HRZ1-F1
#
_cell.length_a   1.000
_cell.length_b   1.000
_cell.length_c   1.000
_cell.angle_alpha   90.00
_cell.angle_beta   90.00
_cell.angle_gamma   90.00
#
_symmetry.space_group_name_H-M   'P 1'
#
loop_
_entity.id
_entity.type
_entity.pdbx_description
1 polymer ?
#
loop_
_entity_poly.entity_id
_entity_poly.type
_entity_poly.pdbx_seq_one_letter_code
_entity_poly.pdbx_strand_id
1 'polypeptide(L)'
;MYFYFETHTTFQQQCIKAFNKRWTQFDFRLYMLAYLLHPLYRGNGFRNQICRKVVYWAIENIWIKMGGGENSSSKLIGQIAAFRDNLPPYNDEFIPKYYTVER
;
A
#
# COMPACT_ATOMS: atom_id res chain seq x y z
N MET A 1 38.17 -29.55 -20.89
CA MET A 1 37.08 -28.64 -21.27
C MET A 1 36.02 -28.69 -20.17
N TYR A 2 36.15 -27.85 -19.14
CA TYR A 2 35.16 -27.71 -18.07
C TYR A 2 34.89 -26.21 -17.89
N PHE A 3 33.98 -25.66 -18.69
CA PHE A 3 33.56 -24.25 -18.58
C PHE A 3 32.04 -24.06 -18.49
N TYR A 4 31.27 -25.13 -18.26
CA TYR A 4 29.81 -25.08 -18.35
C TYR A 4 29.07 -25.03 -16.99
N PHE A 5 29.77 -25.16 -15.85
CA PHE A 5 29.13 -25.23 -14.53
C PHE A 5 29.19 -23.93 -13.70
N GLU A 6 30.05 -22.96 -14.02
CA GLU A 6 30.18 -21.71 -13.22
C GLU A 6 29.18 -20.60 -13.61
N THR A 7 28.56 -20.68 -14.78
CA THR A 7 27.68 -19.63 -15.32
C THR A 7 26.29 -19.66 -14.69
N HIS A 8 25.77 -20.84 -14.35
CA HIS A 8 24.43 -21.00 -13.76
C HIS A 8 24.33 -20.48 -12.33
N THR A 9 25.34 -20.75 -11.49
CA THR A 9 25.42 -20.21 -10.12
C THR A 9 25.55 -18.68 -10.15
N THR A 10 26.31 -18.14 -11.10
CA THR A 10 26.48 -16.69 -11.26
C THR A 10 25.19 -16.01 -11.73
N PHE A 11 24.49 -16.55 -12.73
CA PHE A 11 23.20 -16.01 -13.18
C PHE A 11 22.14 -16.08 -12.08
N GLN A 12 22.02 -17.22 -11.39
CA GLN A 12 21.09 -17.37 -10.26
C GLN A 12 21.35 -16.35 -9.15
N GLN A 13 22.61 -16.14 -8.78
CA GLN A 13 23.00 -15.13 -7.79
C GLN A 13 22.65 -13.71 -8.24
N GLN A 14 22.85 -13.39 -9.52
CA GLN A 14 22.45 -12.10 -10.08
C GLN A 14 20.92 -11.91 -10.03
N CYS A 15 20.13 -12.93 -10.36
CA CYS A 15 18.68 -12.90 -10.23
C CYS A 15 18.23 -12.69 -8.79
N ILE A 16 18.78 -13.43 -7.82
CA ILE A 16 18.47 -13.28 -6.40
C ILE A 16 18.83 -11.88 -5.91
N LYS A 17 20.00 -11.36 -6.30
CA LYS A 17 20.43 -10.00 -5.94
C LYS A 17 19.50 -8.93 -6.51
N ALA A 18 19.08 -9.08 -7.77
CA ALA A 18 18.12 -8.18 -8.41
C ALA A 18 16.75 -8.22 -7.71
N PHE A 19 16.27 -9.43 -7.40
CA PHE A 19 15.01 -9.61 -6.68
C PHE A 19 15.07 -8.98 -5.29
N ASN A 20 16.08 -9.32 -4.47
CA ASN A 20 16.24 -8.78 -3.12
C ASN A 20 16.36 -7.25 -3.14
N LYS A 21 17.08 -6.67 -4.11
CA LYS A 21 17.15 -5.22 -4.28
C LYS A 21 15.78 -4.59 -4.55
N ARG A 22 14.93 -5.22 -5.37
CA ARG A 22 13.57 -4.73 -5.62
C ARG A 22 12.66 -4.94 -4.42
N TRP A 23 12.82 -6.07 -3.73
CA TRP A 23 12.07 -6.41 -2.54
C TRP A 23 12.32 -5.41 -1.40
N THR A 24 13.57 -4.97 -1.20
CA THR A 24 13.90 -3.96 -0.18
C THR A 24 13.39 -2.57 -0.52
N GLN A 25 13.08 -2.29 -1.80
CA GLN A 25 12.43 -1.04 -2.22
C GLN A 25 10.92 -1.05 -1.97
N PHE A 26 10.33 -2.21 -1.70
CA PHE A 26 8.89 -2.34 -1.52
C PHE A 26 8.47 -1.91 -0.12
N ASP A 27 7.75 -0.79 0.00
CA ASP A 27 7.12 -0.40 1.25
C ASP A 27 5.76 -1.10 1.39
N PHE A 28 5.76 -2.22 2.10
CA PHE A 28 4.56 -3.00 2.37
C PHE A 28 3.44 -2.15 3.02
N ARG A 29 3.78 -1.19 3.88
CA ARG A 29 2.79 -0.37 4.58
C ARG A 29 2.13 0.62 3.63
N LEU A 30 2.91 1.19 2.70
CA LEU A 30 2.37 2.04 1.64
C LEU A 30 1.43 1.27 0.72
N TYR A 31 1.79 0.04 0.34
CA TYR A 31 0.91 -0.82 -0.46
C TYR A 31 -0.39 -1.17 0.28
N MET A 32 -0.30 -1.54 1.56
CA MET A 32 -1.48 -1.78 2.38
C MET A 32 -2.36 -0.54 2.52
N LEU A 33 -1.77 0.64 2.64
CA LEU A 33 -2.50 1.91 2.68
C LEU A 33 -3.22 2.15 1.36
N ALA A 34 -2.56 1.93 0.22
CA ALA A 34 -3.18 2.06 -1.10
C ALA A 34 -4.34 1.08 -1.28
N TYR A 35 -4.18 -0.19 -0.85
CA TYR A 35 -5.26 -1.17 -0.85
C TYR A 35 -6.43 -0.75 0.06
N LEU A 36 -6.12 -0.21 1.24
CA LEU A 36 -7.13 0.29 2.18
C LEU A 36 -7.92 1.47 1.60
N LEU A 37 -7.26 2.39 0.90
CA LEU A 37 -7.86 3.60 0.32
C LEU A 37 -8.48 3.37 -1.08
N HIS A 38 -8.35 2.17 -1.65
CA HIS A 38 -8.93 1.88 -2.95
C HIS A 38 -10.46 1.75 -2.85
N PRO A 39 -11.26 2.50 -3.65
CA PRO A 39 -12.73 2.54 -3.49
C PRO A 39 -13.43 1.19 -3.68
N LEU A 40 -12.87 0.29 -4.50
CA LEU A 40 -13.39 -1.07 -4.68
C LEU A 40 -13.05 -2.00 -3.50
N TYR A 41 -11.88 -1.81 -2.87
CA TYR A 41 -11.38 -2.77 -1.88
C TYR A 41 -11.67 -2.31 -0.45
N ARG A 42 -11.45 -1.03 -0.13
CA ARG A 42 -11.74 -0.44 1.18
C ARG A 42 -11.10 -1.17 2.37
N GLY A 43 -10.00 -1.89 2.12
CA GLY A 43 -9.38 -2.76 3.10
C GLY A 43 -10.23 -4.00 3.48
N ASN A 44 -11.19 -4.40 2.65
CA ASN A 44 -11.93 -5.64 2.80
C ASN A 44 -10.96 -6.83 2.85
N GLY A 45 -11.17 -7.73 3.80
CA GLY A 45 -10.28 -8.85 4.12
C GLY A 45 -9.19 -8.53 5.15
N PHE A 46 -8.95 -7.26 5.50
CA PHE A 46 -8.04 -6.94 6.60
C PHE A 46 -8.72 -7.11 7.95
N ARG A 47 -7.99 -7.65 8.92
CA ARG A 47 -8.41 -7.60 10.33
C ARG A 47 -8.39 -6.14 10.79
N ASN A 48 -9.36 -5.73 11.61
CA ASN A 48 -9.45 -4.35 12.11
C ASN A 48 -8.15 -3.83 12.76
N GLN A 49 -7.43 -4.69 13.48
CA GLN A 49 -6.11 -4.35 14.07
C GLN A 49 -5.06 -3.98 13.01
N ILE A 50 -5.11 -4.60 11.84
CA ILE A 50 -4.19 -4.36 10.73
C ILE A 50 -4.53 -3.01 10.09
N CYS A 51 -5.81 -2.74 9.83
CA CYS A 51 -6.26 -1.43 9.35
C CYS A 51 -5.81 -0.29 10.27
N ARG A 52 -6.01 -0.44 11.59
CA ARG A 52 -5.57 0.56 12.57
C ARG A 52 -4.06 0.81 12.47
N LYS A 53 -3.24 -0.25 12.45
CA LYS A 53 -1.77 -0.13 12.33
C LYS A 53 -1.35 0.61 11.05
N VAL A 54 -1.98 0.32 9.92
CA VAL A 54 -1.70 0.98 8.64
C VAL A 54 -2.10 2.46 8.69
N VAL A 55 -3.27 2.79 9.25
CA VAL A 55 -3.74 4.17 9.41
C VAL A 55 -2.82 4.95 10.34
N TYR A 56 -2.48 4.43 11.52
CA TYR A 56 -1.56 5.11 12.44
C TYR A 56 -0.19 5.33 11.82
N TRP A 57 0.34 4.33 11.13
CA TRP A 57 1.60 4.49 10.40
C TRP A 57 1.52 5.63 9.37
N ALA A 58 0.43 5.72 8.61
CA ALA A 58 0.21 6.78 7.62
C ALA A 58 0.07 8.16 8.29
N ILE A 59 -0.59 8.24 9.45
CA ILE A 59 -0.67 9.47 10.23
C ILE A 59 0.75 9.93 10.64
N GLU A 60 1.54 9.06 11.25
CA GLU A 60 2.86 9.39 11.75
C GLU A 60 3.89 9.69 10.64
N ASN A 61 3.82 8.96 9.54
CA ASN A 61 4.86 8.97 8.52
C ASN A 61 4.54 9.81 7.28
N ILE A 62 3.27 10.16 7.07
CA ILE A 62 2.82 10.94 5.92
C ILE A 62 2.12 12.21 6.43
N TRP A 63 1.01 12.07 7.15
CA TRP A 63 0.17 13.21 7.53
C TRP A 63 0.89 14.24 8.41
N ILE A 64 1.50 13.80 9.52
CA ILE A 64 2.21 14.69 10.44
C ILE A 64 3.40 15.35 9.74
N LYS A 65 4.12 14.61 8.88
CA LYS A 65 5.25 15.17 8.12
C LYS A 65 4.83 16.21 7.08
N MET A 66 3.57 16.21 6.66
CA MET A 66 2.97 17.24 5.81
C MET A 66 2.42 18.45 6.62
N GLY A 67 2.66 18.51 7.94
CA GLY A 67 2.17 19.59 8.81
C GLY A 67 0.84 19.28 9.51
N GLY A 68 0.35 18.05 9.43
CA GLY A 68 -0.84 17.61 10.15
C GLY A 68 -0.66 17.63 11.67
N GLY A 69 -1.64 18.20 12.38
CA GLY A 69 -1.70 18.21 13.85
C GLY A 69 -2.73 17.23 14.42
N GLU A 70 -2.71 17.02 15.73
CA GLU A 70 -3.56 16.04 16.45
C GLU A 70 -5.06 16.12 16.11
N ASN A 71 -5.62 17.32 16.11
CA ASN A 71 -7.04 17.55 15.77
C ASN A 71 -7.36 17.10 14.33
N SER A 72 -6.47 17.40 13.39
CA SER A 72 -6.62 17.02 11.99
C SER A 72 -6.41 15.52 11.77
N SER A 73 -5.49 14.91 12.52
CA SER A 73 -5.28 13.45 12.52
C SER A 73 -6.53 12.72 13.00
N SER A 74 -7.15 13.18 14.09
CA SER A 74 -8.38 12.58 14.63
C SER A 74 -9.53 12.65 13.63
N LYS A 75 -9.69 13.78 12.93
CA LYS A 75 -10.66 13.93 11.84
C LYS A 75 -10.37 12.96 10.70
N LEU A 76 -9.11 12.87 10.26
CA LEU A 76 -8.71 11.99 9.17
C LEU A 76 -8.94 10.51 9.51
N ILE A 77 -8.68 10.09 10.75
CA ILE A 77 -9.00 8.72 11.21
C ILE A 77 -10.49 8.43 11.09
N GLY A 78 -11.35 9.38 11.51
CA GLY A 78 -12.80 9.26 11.37
C GLY A 78 -13.25 9.19 9.91
N GLN A 79 -12.67 10.01 9.04
CA GLN A 79 -12.93 10.00 7.60
C GLN A 79 -12.54 8.66 6.95
N ILE A 80 -11.38 8.11 7.29
CA ILE A 80 -10.93 6.80 6.79
C ILE A 80 -11.87 5.69 7.28
N ALA A 81 -12.35 5.76 8.54
CA ALA A 81 -13.33 4.80 9.05
C ALA A 81 -14.65 4.88 8.25
N ALA A 82 -15.20 6.08 8.07
CA ALA A 82 -16.41 6.29 7.27
C ALA A 82 -16.24 5.83 5.81
N PHE A 83 -15.08 6.08 5.21
CA PHE A 83 -14.73 5.56 3.89
C PHE A 83 -14.75 4.04 3.85
N ARG A 84 -14.16 3.36 4.84
CA ARG A 84 -14.15 1.89 4.89
C ARG A 84 -15.55 1.30 5.00
N ASP A 85 -16.41 1.95 5.78
CA ASP A 85 -17.78 1.51 6.03
C ASP A 85 -18.76 1.93 4.93
N ASN A 86 -18.26 2.52 3.83
CA ASN A 86 -19.07 2.98 2.70
C ASN A 86 -20.17 3.97 3.12
N LEU A 87 -19.84 4.86 4.06
CA LEU A 87 -20.74 5.89 4.55
C LEU A 87 -20.58 7.20 3.76
N PRO A 88 -21.64 8.03 3.63
CA PRO A 88 -21.53 9.35 3.02
C PRO A 88 -20.45 10.23 3.71
N PRO A 89 -19.70 11.05 2.95
CA PRO A 89 -19.79 11.28 1.49
C PRO A 89 -18.96 10.29 0.64
N TYR A 90 -18.51 9.17 1.21
CA TYR A 90 -17.59 8.23 0.58
C TYR A 90 -18.29 7.04 -0.08
N ASN A 91 -19.59 7.12 -0.31
CA ASN A 91 -20.44 6.03 -0.78
C ASN A 91 -20.69 6.04 -2.29
N ASP A 92 -19.91 6.82 -3.04
CA ASP A 92 -19.97 6.84 -4.50
C ASP A 92 -19.61 5.47 -5.08
N GLU A 93 -20.32 5.11 -6.15
CA GLU A 93 -20.04 3.89 -6.89
C GLU A 93 -18.65 3.96 -7.55
N PHE A 94 -17.86 2.90 -7.36
CA PHE A 94 -16.59 2.78 -8.06
C PHE A 94 -16.85 2.40 -9.52
N ILE A 95 -16.54 3.30 -10.45
CA ILE A 95 -16.70 3.07 -11.89
C ILE A 95 -15.31 2.84 -12.52
N PRO A 96 -14.94 1.59 -12.88
CA PRO A 96 -13.58 1.26 -13.33
C PRO A 96 -13.07 2.09 -14.51
N LYS A 97 -13.97 2.50 -15.41
CA LYS A 97 -13.66 3.25 -16.63
C LYS A 97 -12.90 4.56 -16.39
N TYR A 98 -13.03 5.15 -15.20
CA TYR A 98 -12.33 6.39 -14.85
C TYR A 98 -10.95 6.16 -14.22
N TYR A 99 -10.59 4.90 -13.95
CA TYR A 99 -9.37 4.54 -13.20
C TYR A 99 -8.45 3.58 -13.97
N THR A 100 -8.82 3.22 -15.20
CA THR A 100 -7.95 2.50 -16.14
C THR A 100 -7.52 3.45 -17.25
N VAL A 101 -6.21 3.57 -17.47
CA VAL A 101 -5.69 4.22 -18.69
C VAL A 101 -6.15 3.36 -19.86
N GLU A 102 -7.02 3.91 -20.73
CA GLU A 102 -7.37 3.27 -21.99
C GLU A 102 -6.05 3.01 -22.75
N ARG A 103 -5.80 1.74 -23.09
CA ARG A 103 -4.63 1.33 -23.87
C ARG A 103 -4.94 1.35 -25.36
#